data_AF-A0A5N6PZK2-F1
#
_entry.id   AF-A0A5N6PZK2-F1
#
_cell.length_a   1.000
_cell.length_b   1.000
_cell.length_c   1.000
_cell.angle_alpha   90.00
_cell.angle_beta   90.00
_cell.angle_gamma   90.00
#
_symmetry.space_group_name_H-M   'P 1'
#
loop_
_entity.id
_entity.type
_entity.pdbx_description
1 polymer ?
#
loop_
_entity_poly.entity_id
_entity_poly.type
_entity_poly.pdbx_seq_one_letter_code
_entity_poly.pdbx_strand_id
1 'polypeptide(L)'
;MRNPQEDPIIFHFPGGPGVSSLATLLVESGPLAINTDDLTLTLNPNALTQVANMVFVDIPAGTGFSYSETQEGWVSSDTIQAANYKDFVKKFLSHNPKFLGNPLYMSGISYSGIIVPKATLELYEGNDRGDQPAFNIQGYILSSPLTNKFMDFNSRIEYAHRLALISDDIYQSAINNCNGNYVDTMQANSACRKSLMSYDECTSRINFENILEPFLDDNETDISLIAINKWANMEVVQQALNVQQGMVGKFEEQNSTLHYKKGKNDTIYYAYDIFSSYSYHKKLSTKSCRALIFSGDHDLTFPYVGVEQWISSLNLEVEAPWEPFYVDNQVGGYLTKYALNNYSLTYATVKGAGHVVDYYKPKESFVLYVVANNQSNNDSIPYVPIFKGDGYEFRSIRMKTILMSQDLWDLVSNRLDENDRDRTRLRDHRRKDERVLSIIQQGVDDEVFHVLQQPPCLAQPGISCRWSIMVILKFELLDYRVYDETLKQYR
;
A
#
# COMPACT_ATOMS: atom_id res chain seq x y z
N MET A 1 -17.15 19.65 -1.71
CA MET A 1 -16.63 18.94 -2.90
C MET A 1 -15.11 19.02 -2.83
N ARG A 2 -14.40 17.92 -3.07
CA ARG A 2 -12.93 17.87 -3.03
C ARG A 2 -12.36 18.04 -4.44
N ASN A 3 -11.20 18.68 -4.57
CA ASN A 3 -10.61 19.14 -5.83
C ASN A 3 -9.23 18.47 -6.03
N PRO A 4 -9.02 17.63 -7.06
CA PRO A 4 -7.73 16.99 -7.34
C PRO A 4 -6.55 17.96 -7.47
N GLN A 5 -6.79 19.22 -7.86
CA GLN A 5 -5.75 20.25 -7.95
C GLN A 5 -5.29 20.77 -6.58
N GLU A 6 -6.08 20.55 -5.53
CA GLU A 6 -5.80 21.02 -4.17
C GLU A 6 -5.59 19.87 -3.18
N ASP A 7 -6.20 18.72 -3.46
CA ASP A 7 -6.11 17.52 -2.63
C ASP A 7 -4.66 17.01 -2.55
N PRO A 8 -4.23 16.44 -1.42
CA PRO A 8 -2.89 15.87 -1.30
C PRO A 8 -2.58 14.84 -2.39
N ILE A 9 -1.32 14.74 -2.77
CA ILE A 9 -0.80 13.62 -3.57
C ILE A 9 -0.01 12.68 -2.67
N ILE A 10 -0.38 11.41 -2.70
CA ILE A 10 0.20 10.35 -1.87
C ILE A 10 0.81 9.30 -2.80
N PHE A 11 2.12 9.15 -2.71
CA PHE A 11 2.81 8.02 -3.33
C PHE A 11 2.82 6.87 -2.34
N HIS A 12 2.32 5.71 -2.77
CA HIS A 12 2.17 4.54 -1.91
C HIS A 12 2.77 3.31 -2.59
N PHE A 13 3.47 2.50 -1.80
CA PHE A 13 3.82 1.13 -2.18
C PHE A 13 3.80 0.20 -0.97
N PRO A 14 3.35 -1.06 -1.15
CA PRO A 14 3.33 -2.03 -0.08
C PRO A 14 4.72 -2.59 0.21
N GLY A 15 4.81 -3.38 1.27
CA GLY A 15 6.08 -3.94 1.74
C GLY A 15 6.49 -5.22 1.00
N GLY A 16 6.81 -6.25 1.79
CA GLY A 16 7.41 -7.49 1.30
C GLY A 16 8.90 -7.60 1.66
N PRO A 17 9.82 -6.91 0.96
CA PRO A 17 9.66 -6.12 -0.28
C PRO A 17 9.22 -7.00 -1.46
N GLY A 18 8.85 -6.38 -2.59
CA GLY A 18 8.50 -7.13 -3.81
C GLY A 18 7.02 -7.52 -3.92
N VAL A 19 6.15 -6.96 -3.07
CA VAL A 19 4.69 -7.05 -3.19
C VAL A 19 4.20 -5.95 -4.13
N SER A 20 3.29 -6.29 -5.04
CA SER A 20 2.75 -5.35 -6.02
C SER A 20 1.71 -4.42 -5.40
N SER A 21 1.75 -3.15 -5.78
CA SER A 21 0.72 -2.19 -5.39
C SER A 21 -0.66 -2.48 -6.00
N LEU A 22 -0.79 -3.48 -6.89
CA LEU A 22 -2.10 -4.01 -7.28
C LEU A 22 -2.89 -4.54 -6.08
N ALA A 23 -2.21 -5.09 -5.06
CA ALA A 23 -2.85 -5.50 -3.81
C ALA A 23 -3.51 -4.31 -3.13
N THR A 24 -2.75 -3.23 -2.91
CA THR A 24 -3.30 -2.00 -2.35
C THR A 24 -4.42 -1.41 -3.20
N LEU A 25 -4.28 -1.44 -4.54
CA LEU A 25 -5.31 -0.91 -5.43
C LEU A 25 -6.62 -1.71 -5.32
N LEU A 26 -6.55 -3.03 -5.42
CA LEU A 26 -7.72 -3.87 -5.70
C LEU A 26 -8.30 -4.56 -4.46
N VAL A 27 -7.58 -4.59 -3.35
CA VAL A 27 -7.97 -5.34 -2.15
C VAL A 27 -8.04 -4.44 -0.91
N GLU A 28 -7.19 -3.42 -0.83
CA GLU A 28 -7.06 -2.59 0.36
C GLU A 28 -7.84 -1.27 0.21
N SER A 29 -7.20 -0.25 -0.37
CA SER A 29 -7.58 1.15 -0.20
C SER A 29 -7.77 1.91 -1.52
N GLY A 30 -7.63 1.23 -2.66
CA GLY A 30 -7.87 1.80 -3.97
C GLY A 30 -9.37 1.99 -4.30
N PRO A 31 -9.67 2.64 -5.44
CA PRO A 31 -11.04 2.97 -5.87
C PRO A 31 -11.89 1.76 -6.27
N LEU A 32 -11.24 0.64 -6.58
CA LEU A 32 -11.88 -0.58 -7.06
C LEU A 32 -11.55 -1.74 -6.14
N ALA A 33 -12.51 -2.64 -5.95
CA ALA A 33 -12.34 -3.89 -5.22
C ALA A 33 -12.55 -5.07 -6.17
N ILE A 34 -11.62 -6.02 -6.17
CA ILE A 34 -11.72 -7.25 -6.98
C ILE A 34 -12.62 -8.28 -6.29
N ASN A 35 -13.55 -8.86 -7.05
CA ASN A 35 -14.31 -10.03 -6.65
C ASN A 35 -13.46 -11.28 -6.92
N THR A 36 -13.22 -12.07 -5.88
CA THR A 36 -12.36 -13.25 -5.95
C THR A 36 -12.97 -14.44 -6.70
N ASP A 37 -14.30 -14.47 -6.86
CA ASP A 37 -15.00 -15.57 -7.52
C ASP A 37 -14.96 -15.45 -9.05
N ASP A 38 -15.19 -14.24 -9.57
CA ASP A 38 -15.37 -13.98 -11.00
C ASP A 38 -14.43 -12.91 -11.58
N LEU A 39 -13.52 -12.38 -10.75
CA LEU A 39 -12.54 -11.34 -11.09
C LEU A 39 -13.16 -10.01 -11.53
N THR A 40 -14.45 -9.79 -11.27
CA THR A 40 -15.11 -8.50 -11.53
C THR A 40 -14.59 -7.42 -10.61
N LEU A 41 -14.60 -6.16 -11.08
CA LEU A 41 -14.24 -5.00 -10.25
C LEU A 41 -15.50 -4.23 -9.82
N THR A 42 -15.55 -3.86 -8.55
CA THR A 42 -16.64 -3.05 -7.95
C THR A 42 -16.08 -1.81 -7.29
N LEU A 43 -16.90 -0.79 -7.03
CA LEU A 43 -16.43 0.43 -6.36
C LEU A 43 -16.16 0.17 -4.88
N ASN A 44 -15.01 0.65 -4.39
CA ASN A 44 -14.68 0.64 -2.97
C ASN A 44 -15.22 1.91 -2.28
N PRO A 45 -16.19 1.80 -1.36
CA PRO A 45 -16.77 2.96 -0.68
C PRO A 45 -15.82 3.64 0.32
N ASN A 46 -14.69 3.01 0.65
CA ASN A 46 -13.68 3.54 1.58
C ASN A 46 -12.36 3.90 0.86
N ALA A 47 -12.40 4.06 -0.46
CA ALA A 47 -11.21 4.36 -1.25
C ALA A 47 -10.52 5.66 -0.83
N LEU A 48 -9.20 5.63 -0.68
CA LEU A 48 -8.39 6.82 -0.34
C LEU A 48 -8.37 7.86 -1.47
N THR A 49 -8.70 7.45 -2.71
CA THR A 49 -8.91 8.37 -3.83
C THR A 49 -10.06 9.34 -3.62
N GLN A 50 -10.95 9.09 -2.65
CA GLN A 50 -11.94 10.09 -2.24
C GLN A 50 -11.28 11.31 -1.61
N VAL A 51 -10.12 11.15 -0.96
CA VAL A 51 -9.50 12.17 -0.10
C VAL A 51 -8.14 12.66 -0.56
N ALA A 52 -7.51 11.96 -1.50
CA ALA A 52 -6.21 12.28 -2.06
C ALA A 52 -6.07 11.82 -3.52
N ASN A 53 -5.10 12.39 -4.23
CA ASN A 53 -4.55 11.80 -5.43
C ASN A 53 -3.61 10.65 -5.03
N MET A 54 -3.95 9.41 -5.36
CA MET A 54 -3.14 8.24 -5.00
C MET A 54 -2.26 7.82 -6.18
N VAL A 55 -0.99 7.53 -5.92
CA VAL A 55 -0.06 6.95 -6.90
C VAL A 55 0.46 5.63 -6.34
N PHE A 56 0.04 4.52 -6.95
CA PHE A 56 0.40 3.17 -6.56
C PHE A 56 1.64 2.72 -7.34
N VAL A 57 2.71 2.35 -6.64
CA VAL A 57 4.03 2.17 -7.24
C VAL A 57 4.54 0.74 -7.06
N ASP A 58 4.76 0.02 -8.14
CA ASP A 58 5.51 -1.24 -8.10
C ASP A 58 7.01 -0.94 -8.04
N ILE A 59 7.65 -1.27 -6.92
CA ILE A 59 9.08 -1.00 -6.69
C ILE A 59 9.66 -2.00 -5.67
N PRO A 60 10.88 -2.55 -5.84
CA PRO A 60 11.87 -2.32 -6.92
C PRO A 60 11.52 -3.02 -8.25
N ALA A 61 12.42 -2.92 -9.25
CA ALA A 61 12.30 -3.70 -10.48
C ALA A 61 12.16 -5.21 -10.15
N GLY A 62 11.24 -5.88 -10.84
CA GLY A 62 10.77 -7.24 -10.54
C GLY A 62 9.58 -7.32 -9.61
N THR A 63 9.10 -6.20 -9.07
CA THR A 63 7.83 -6.13 -8.36
C THR A 63 6.69 -5.92 -9.36
N GLY A 64 5.67 -6.76 -9.33
CA GLY A 64 4.49 -6.65 -10.19
C GLY A 64 4.86 -6.45 -11.66
N PHE A 65 4.52 -5.28 -12.23
CA PHE A 65 4.87 -4.97 -13.61
C PHE A 65 6.21 -4.25 -13.80
N SER A 66 6.90 -3.82 -12.75
CA SER A 66 8.16 -3.07 -12.87
C SER A 66 9.32 -3.96 -13.32
N TYR A 67 10.19 -3.47 -14.21
CA TYR A 67 11.23 -4.29 -14.83
C TYR A 67 12.53 -3.52 -15.08
N SER A 68 13.57 -4.27 -15.47
CA SER A 68 14.83 -3.69 -15.96
C SER A 68 15.19 -4.25 -17.34
N GLU A 69 15.73 -3.39 -18.21
CA GLU A 69 16.26 -3.83 -19.52
C GLU A 69 17.67 -4.42 -19.36
N THR A 70 18.38 -4.12 -18.27
CA THR A 70 19.70 -4.67 -17.98
C THR A 70 19.70 -5.55 -16.74
N GLN A 71 20.63 -6.51 -16.68
CA GLN A 71 20.74 -7.47 -15.59
C GLN A 71 21.02 -6.78 -14.24
N GLU A 72 21.83 -5.73 -14.25
CA GLU A 72 22.24 -4.97 -13.06
C GLU A 72 21.05 -4.26 -12.42
N GLY A 73 20.10 -3.81 -13.22
CA GLY A 73 18.92 -3.11 -12.74
C GLY A 73 17.89 -3.98 -12.03
N TRP A 74 18.00 -5.30 -12.14
CA TRP A 74 17.21 -6.23 -11.33
C TRP A 74 17.78 -6.41 -9.92
N VAL A 75 19.03 -6.01 -9.67
CA VAL A 75 19.66 -6.08 -8.35
C VAL A 75 19.37 -4.81 -7.57
N SER A 76 18.89 -4.94 -6.34
CA SER A 76 18.55 -3.81 -5.47
C SER A 76 18.97 -4.04 -4.02
N SER A 77 18.72 -3.03 -3.19
CA SER A 77 18.89 -3.08 -1.74
C SER A 77 17.98 -2.05 -1.07
N ASP A 78 17.84 -2.07 0.25
CA ASP A 78 17.06 -1.04 0.96
C ASP A 78 17.53 0.38 0.61
N THR A 79 18.85 0.56 0.52
CA THR A 79 19.45 1.84 0.13
C THR A 79 19.17 2.21 -1.32
N ILE A 80 19.32 1.26 -2.25
CA ILE A 80 19.05 1.50 -3.68
C ILE A 80 17.56 1.77 -3.91
N GLN A 81 16.67 1.02 -3.25
CA GLN A 81 15.23 1.17 -3.37
C GLN A 81 14.77 2.55 -2.87
N ALA A 82 15.29 3.04 -1.74
CA ALA A 82 14.95 4.38 -1.26
C ALA A 82 15.35 5.48 -2.24
N ALA A 83 16.56 5.39 -2.81
CA ALA A 83 17.04 6.34 -3.82
C ALA A 83 16.18 6.28 -5.09
N ASN A 84 15.87 5.08 -5.57
CA ASN A 84 15.01 4.84 -6.72
C ASN A 84 13.59 5.37 -6.49
N TYR A 85 13.03 5.21 -5.28
CA TYR A 85 11.71 5.70 -4.96
C TYR A 85 11.64 7.23 -4.93
N LYS A 86 12.65 7.89 -4.35
CA LYS A 86 12.77 9.35 -4.41
C LYS A 86 12.94 9.85 -5.85
N ASP A 87 13.75 9.17 -6.66
CA ASP A 87 13.95 9.54 -8.07
C ASP A 87 12.68 9.35 -8.89
N PHE A 88 11.93 8.29 -8.61
CA PHE A 88 10.61 8.04 -9.18
C PHE A 88 9.66 9.21 -8.94
N VAL A 89 9.49 9.62 -7.67
CA VAL A 89 8.63 10.73 -7.28
C VAL A 89 9.06 12.02 -7.97
N LYS A 90 10.38 12.31 -7.96
CA LYS A 90 10.94 13.49 -8.63
C LYS A 90 10.63 13.49 -10.13
N LYS A 91 10.83 12.36 -10.81
CA LYS A 91 10.55 12.22 -12.24
C LYS A 91 9.06 12.37 -12.51
N PHE A 92 8.20 11.70 -11.74
CA PHE A 92 6.75 11.78 -11.91
C PHE A 92 6.26 13.22 -11.81
N LEU A 93 6.63 13.94 -10.75
CA LEU A 93 6.17 15.31 -10.51
C LEU A 93 6.79 16.32 -11.49
N SER A 94 8.00 16.07 -12.00
CA SER A 94 8.59 16.89 -13.06
C SER A 94 7.84 16.76 -14.39
N HIS A 95 7.33 15.57 -14.72
CA HIS A 95 6.51 15.35 -15.91
C HIS A 95 5.05 15.74 -15.71
N ASN A 96 4.59 15.81 -14.46
CA ASN A 96 3.23 16.21 -14.10
C ASN A 96 3.25 17.49 -13.24
N PRO A 97 3.71 18.63 -13.78
CA PRO A 97 3.92 19.85 -13.00
C PRO A 97 2.62 20.40 -12.38
N LYS A 98 1.46 19.99 -12.90
CA LYS A 98 0.13 20.27 -12.31
C LYS A 98 0.03 19.83 -10.84
N PHE A 99 0.78 18.80 -10.42
CA PHE A 99 0.78 18.31 -9.05
C PHE A 99 1.88 18.89 -8.14
N LEU A 100 2.75 19.78 -8.64
CA LEU A 100 3.86 20.33 -7.83
C LEU A 100 3.38 21.18 -6.66
N GLY A 101 2.20 21.81 -6.80
CA GLY A 101 1.57 22.60 -5.74
C GLY A 101 0.89 21.75 -4.67
N ASN A 102 0.54 20.50 -4.96
CA ASN A 102 -0.24 19.65 -4.06
C ASN A 102 0.58 19.27 -2.82
N PRO A 103 -0.05 19.22 -1.63
CA PRO A 103 0.52 18.59 -0.44
C PRO A 103 1.06 17.18 -0.73
N LEU A 104 2.38 16.98 -0.68
CA LEU A 104 3.02 15.70 -1.01
C LEU A 104 3.25 14.86 0.26
N TYR A 105 2.76 13.61 0.22
CA TYR A 105 3.07 12.60 1.22
C TYR A 105 3.65 11.33 0.61
N MET A 106 4.60 10.74 1.34
CA MET A 106 5.15 9.42 1.04
C MET A 106 4.49 8.40 1.96
N SER A 107 3.96 7.31 1.41
CA SER A 107 3.22 6.31 2.16
C SER A 107 3.67 4.88 1.85
N GLY A 108 3.45 3.97 2.80
CA GLY A 108 3.60 2.55 2.60
C GLY A 108 3.19 1.74 3.81
N ILE A 109 3.26 0.42 3.67
CA ILE A 109 2.92 -0.55 4.71
C ILE A 109 4.09 -1.52 4.94
N SER A 110 4.18 -2.09 6.14
CA SER A 110 5.07 -3.24 6.41
C SER A 110 6.55 -2.87 6.19
N TYR A 111 7.27 -3.62 5.35
CA TYR A 111 8.67 -3.39 5.01
C TYR A 111 8.95 -1.98 4.43
N SER A 112 7.94 -1.30 3.87
CA SER A 112 8.07 0.09 3.42
C SER A 112 8.47 1.05 4.55
N GLY A 113 8.26 0.68 5.82
CA GLY A 113 8.76 1.42 6.99
C GLY A 113 10.28 1.58 7.04
N ILE A 114 11.05 0.74 6.33
CA ILE A 114 12.50 0.89 6.19
C ILE A 114 12.86 1.95 5.13
N ILE A 115 12.06 2.02 4.07
CA ILE A 115 12.38 2.73 2.82
C ILE A 115 11.79 4.14 2.80
N VAL A 116 10.51 4.28 3.17
CA VAL A 116 9.74 5.54 3.09
C VAL A 116 10.39 6.66 3.91
N PRO A 117 10.83 6.47 5.17
CA PRO A 117 11.49 7.54 5.92
C PRO A 117 12.77 8.02 5.26
N LYS A 118 13.56 7.11 4.67
CA LYS A 118 14.79 7.46 3.96
C LYS A 118 14.49 8.26 2.70
N ALA A 119 13.59 7.76 1.84
CA ALA A 119 13.20 8.46 0.61
C ALA A 119 12.59 9.85 0.89
N THR A 120 11.76 9.96 1.94
CA THR A 120 11.18 11.24 2.37
C THR A 120 12.25 12.22 2.82
N LEU A 121 13.23 11.75 3.60
CA LEU A 121 14.34 12.59 4.04
C LEU A 121 15.17 13.09 2.85
N GLU A 122 15.45 12.23 1.87
CA GLU A 122 16.20 12.61 0.66
C GLU A 122 15.47 13.69 -0.17
N LEU A 123 14.12 13.67 -0.19
CA LEU A 123 13.32 14.73 -0.81
C LEU A 123 13.46 16.07 -0.06
N TYR A 124 13.37 16.06 1.29
CA TYR A 124 13.60 17.27 2.10
C TYR A 124 15.01 17.83 1.91
N GLU A 125 16.03 16.96 1.97
CA GLU A 125 17.41 17.37 1.75
C GLU A 125 17.64 17.91 0.32
N GLY A 126 16.90 17.41 -0.67
CA GLY A 126 16.88 17.97 -2.03
C GLY A 126 16.35 19.40 -2.06
N ASN A 127 15.21 19.66 -1.41
CA ASN A 127 14.69 21.01 -1.26
C ASN A 127 15.69 21.94 -0.53
N ASP A 128 16.34 21.47 0.53
CA ASP A 128 17.32 22.25 1.29
C ASP A 128 18.56 22.62 0.45
N ARG A 129 18.99 21.73 -0.45
CA ARG A 129 20.07 21.99 -1.41
C ARG A 129 19.65 22.94 -2.54
N GLY A 130 18.36 23.20 -2.71
CA GLY A 130 17.81 23.98 -3.82
C GLY A 130 17.60 23.19 -5.11
N ASP A 131 17.55 21.85 -5.04
CA ASP A 131 17.29 21.00 -6.19
C ASP A 131 15.93 21.38 -6.83
N GLN A 132 15.86 21.38 -8.17
CA GLN A 132 14.62 21.67 -8.90
C GLN A 132 14.00 20.40 -9.52
N PRO A 133 12.66 20.35 -9.66
CA PRO A 133 11.70 21.27 -9.05
C PRO A 133 11.63 21.08 -7.52
N ALA A 134 11.33 22.15 -6.78
CA ALA A 134 11.05 22.03 -5.35
C ALA A 134 9.67 21.36 -5.13
N PHE A 135 9.57 20.51 -4.11
CA PHE A 135 8.35 19.78 -3.80
C PHE A 135 7.66 20.32 -2.55
N ASN A 136 6.32 20.37 -2.56
CA ASN A 136 5.51 20.73 -1.39
C ASN A 136 5.38 19.54 -0.41
N ILE A 137 6.50 19.08 0.15
CA ILE A 137 6.56 17.92 1.04
C ILE A 137 5.91 18.26 2.38
N GLN A 138 4.89 17.49 2.75
CA GLN A 138 4.17 17.64 4.03
C GLN A 138 4.54 16.56 5.04
N GLY A 139 4.91 15.37 4.57
CA GLY A 139 5.43 14.32 5.43
C GLY A 139 5.19 12.91 4.90
N TYR A 140 4.92 11.97 5.80
CA TYR A 140 4.84 10.55 5.46
C TYR A 140 3.84 9.77 6.32
N ILE A 141 3.34 8.67 5.77
CA ILE A 141 2.28 7.84 6.37
C ILE A 141 2.69 6.36 6.34
N LEU A 142 2.72 5.70 7.50
CA LEU A 142 3.10 4.29 7.60
C LEU A 142 2.04 3.47 8.33
N SER A 143 1.58 2.39 7.68
CA SER A 143 0.75 1.36 8.29
C SER A 143 1.60 0.16 8.70
N SER A 144 1.44 -0.33 9.93
CA SER A 144 2.14 -1.48 10.50
C SER A 144 3.61 -1.60 10.07
N PRO A 145 4.44 -0.55 10.28
CA PRO A 145 5.78 -0.51 9.70
C PRO A 145 6.78 -1.42 10.41
N LEU A 146 7.67 -2.03 9.63
CA LEU A 146 8.99 -2.42 10.12
C LEU A 146 9.89 -1.19 10.15
N THR A 147 10.40 -0.81 11.32
CA THR A 147 11.28 0.35 11.49
C THR A 147 12.62 -0.04 12.08
N ASN A 148 12.64 -0.94 13.08
CA ASN A 148 13.85 -1.42 13.74
C ASN A 148 13.75 -2.93 13.91
N LYS A 149 14.51 -3.67 13.10
CA LYS A 149 14.52 -5.15 13.11
C LYS A 149 14.76 -5.72 14.52
N PHE A 150 15.56 -5.07 15.37
CA PHE A 150 15.71 -5.54 16.75
C PHE A 150 14.43 -5.30 17.57
N MET A 151 13.93 -4.07 17.63
CA MET A 151 12.80 -3.72 18.50
C MET A 151 11.51 -4.40 18.05
N ASP A 152 11.21 -4.37 16.76
CA ASP A 152 9.95 -4.88 16.21
C ASP A 152 9.86 -6.40 16.36
N PHE A 153 10.91 -7.16 16.01
CA PHE A 153 10.89 -8.62 16.19
C PHE A 153 10.96 -9.05 17.66
N ASN A 154 11.67 -8.33 18.54
CA ASN A 154 11.69 -8.64 19.97
C ASN A 154 10.33 -8.40 20.64
N SER A 155 9.59 -7.39 20.17
CA SER A 155 8.29 -7.02 20.74
C SER A 155 7.23 -8.12 20.63
N ARG A 156 7.42 -9.10 19.73
CA ARG A 156 6.49 -10.23 19.53
C ARG A 156 6.27 -11.07 20.78
N ILE A 157 7.30 -11.28 21.61
CA ILE A 157 7.15 -12.04 22.86
C ILE A 157 6.26 -11.31 23.85
N GLU A 158 6.49 -10.01 24.03
CA GLU A 158 5.67 -9.18 24.93
C GLU A 158 4.23 -9.08 24.41
N TYR A 159 4.06 -8.85 23.11
CA TYR A 159 2.75 -8.79 22.50
C TYR A 159 1.98 -10.11 22.62
N ALA A 160 2.62 -11.25 22.36
CA ALA A 160 2.00 -12.56 22.51
C ALA A 160 1.54 -12.82 23.95
N HIS A 161 2.31 -12.34 24.94
CA HIS A 161 1.91 -12.39 26.34
C HIS A 161 0.70 -11.50 26.62
N ARG A 162 0.71 -10.26 26.14
CA ARG A 162 -0.42 -9.31 26.31
C ARG A 162 -1.72 -9.84 25.72
N LEU A 163 -1.66 -10.61 24.63
CA LEU A 163 -2.84 -11.19 23.98
C LEU A 163 -3.11 -12.66 24.37
N ALA A 164 -2.51 -13.12 25.47
CA ALA A 164 -2.72 -14.46 26.04
C ALA A 164 -2.41 -15.62 25.07
N LEU A 165 -1.52 -15.41 24.10
CA LEU A 165 -1.03 -16.46 23.20
C LEU A 165 0.04 -17.33 23.88
N ILE A 166 0.70 -16.80 24.92
CA ILE A 166 1.64 -17.51 25.79
C ILE A 166 1.31 -17.25 27.26
N SER A 167 1.64 -18.20 28.14
CA SER A 167 1.44 -18.05 29.58
C SER A 167 2.48 -17.16 30.25
N ASP A 168 2.20 -16.71 31.47
CA ASP A 168 3.15 -15.99 32.33
C ASP A 168 4.47 -16.77 32.49
N ASP A 169 4.42 -18.09 32.65
CA ASP A 169 5.61 -18.93 32.82
C ASP A 169 6.51 -18.89 31.56
N ILE A 170 5.92 -18.97 30.37
CA ILE A 170 6.67 -18.91 29.10
C ILE A 170 7.28 -17.52 28.94
N TYR A 171 6.49 -16.47 29.18
CA TYR A 171 6.94 -15.09 29.09
C TYR A 171 8.10 -14.81 30.06
N GLN A 172 7.93 -15.10 31.35
CA GLN A 172 8.96 -14.88 32.37
C GLN A 172 10.21 -15.75 32.12
N SER A 173 10.05 -16.97 31.62
CA SER A 173 11.19 -17.81 31.22
C SER A 173 11.99 -17.15 30.09
N ALA A 174 11.33 -16.60 29.07
CA ALA A 174 12.00 -15.86 27.99
C ALA A 174 12.72 -14.61 28.53
N ILE A 175 12.04 -13.77 29.33
CA ILE A 175 12.63 -12.57 29.95
C ILE A 175 13.92 -12.92 30.72
N ASN A 176 13.83 -13.90 31.61
CA ASN A 176 14.92 -14.25 32.54
C ASN A 176 16.12 -14.90 31.84
N ASN A 177 15.89 -15.66 30.77
CA ASN A 177 16.96 -16.44 30.14
C ASN A 177 17.58 -15.75 28.92
N CYS A 178 16.86 -14.84 28.25
CA CYS A 178 17.28 -14.25 26.97
C CYS A 178 17.73 -12.79 27.05
N ASN A 179 17.66 -12.14 28.22
CA ASN A 179 18.16 -10.76 28.43
C ASN A 179 17.63 -9.73 27.41
N GLY A 180 16.36 -9.84 27.02
CA GLY A 180 15.73 -8.92 26.05
C GLY A 180 16.15 -9.11 24.60
N ASN A 181 16.86 -10.20 24.26
CA ASN A 181 17.19 -10.57 22.90
C ASN A 181 16.63 -11.95 22.53
N TYR A 182 15.50 -11.95 21.84
CA TYR A 182 14.73 -13.10 21.40
C TYR A 182 14.93 -13.42 19.91
N VAL A 183 15.77 -12.65 19.21
CA VAL A 183 15.85 -12.66 17.75
C VAL A 183 17.23 -13.02 17.23
N ASP A 184 18.31 -12.58 17.89
CA ASP A 184 19.68 -13.00 17.59
C ASP A 184 20.09 -14.11 18.55
N THR A 185 19.77 -15.34 18.17
CA THR A 185 19.99 -16.53 18.99
C THR A 185 21.33 -17.19 18.75
N MET A 186 22.21 -16.63 17.90
CA MET A 186 23.52 -17.23 17.61
C MET A 186 24.41 -17.33 18.85
N GLN A 187 24.24 -16.39 19.79
CA GLN A 187 24.94 -16.36 21.07
C GLN A 187 24.05 -16.80 22.24
N ALA A 188 22.82 -17.29 21.97
CA ALA A 188 21.89 -17.68 23.01
C ALA A 188 22.34 -18.97 23.73
N ASN A 189 22.38 -18.90 25.05
CA ASN A 189 22.61 -20.08 25.89
C ASN A 189 21.48 -21.12 25.74
N SER A 190 21.68 -22.32 26.27
CA SER A 190 20.68 -23.40 26.18
C SER A 190 19.35 -23.06 26.86
N ALA A 191 19.36 -22.29 27.95
CA ALA A 191 18.16 -21.89 28.67
C ALA A 191 17.29 -20.91 27.85
N CYS A 192 17.93 -19.94 27.18
CA CYS A 192 17.24 -19.02 26.28
C CYS A 192 16.63 -19.78 25.10
N ARG A 193 17.42 -20.62 24.41
CA ARG A 193 16.90 -21.42 23.29
C ARG A 193 15.71 -22.27 23.69
N LYS A 194 15.75 -22.92 24.86
CA LYS A 194 14.61 -23.68 25.38
C LYS A 194 13.39 -22.81 25.65
N SER A 195 13.58 -21.60 26.19
CA SER A 195 12.48 -20.65 26.43
C SER A 195 11.82 -20.18 25.13
N LEU A 196 12.64 -19.90 24.10
CA LEU A 196 12.15 -19.50 22.78
C LEU A 196 11.42 -20.65 22.06
N MET A 197 11.87 -21.90 22.23
CA MET A 197 11.14 -23.06 21.70
C MET A 197 9.70 -23.15 22.24
N SER A 198 9.48 -22.86 23.52
CA SER A 198 8.12 -22.86 24.09
C SER A 198 7.25 -21.74 23.52
N TYR A 199 7.83 -20.57 23.23
CA TYR A 199 7.14 -19.51 22.49
C TYR A 199 6.78 -19.96 21.06
N ASP A 200 7.75 -20.55 20.35
CA ASP A 200 7.55 -21.01 18.97
C ASP A 200 6.48 -22.12 18.91
N GLU A 201 6.46 -23.06 19.86
CA GLU A 201 5.45 -24.11 19.96
C GLU A 201 4.03 -23.52 20.10
N CYS A 202 3.84 -22.57 21.02
CA CYS A 202 2.55 -21.90 21.24
C CYS A 202 2.09 -21.04 20.06
N THR A 203 3.03 -20.45 19.32
CA THR A 203 2.71 -19.51 18.22
C THR A 203 2.80 -20.13 16.82
N SER A 204 3.21 -21.40 16.71
CA SER A 204 3.48 -22.10 15.44
C SER A 204 2.31 -22.14 14.45
N ARG A 205 1.07 -22.09 14.94
CA ARG A 205 -0.16 -22.09 14.12
C ARG A 205 -1.03 -20.87 14.37
N ILE A 206 -0.39 -19.72 14.63
CA ILE A 206 -1.05 -18.42 14.68
C ILE A 206 -0.80 -17.72 13.36
N ASN A 207 -1.83 -17.10 12.80
CA ASN A 207 -1.67 -16.20 11.67
C ASN A 207 -1.01 -14.90 12.15
N PHE A 208 0.21 -14.61 11.69
CA PHE A 208 0.95 -13.45 12.18
C PHE A 208 0.41 -12.14 11.61
N GLU A 209 -0.22 -12.19 10.43
CA GLU A 209 -0.85 -11.02 9.82
C GLU A 209 -2.09 -10.60 10.60
N ASN A 210 -2.84 -11.53 11.19
CA ASN A 210 -3.92 -11.23 12.12
C ASN A 210 -4.17 -12.42 13.03
N ILE A 211 -3.91 -12.26 14.32
CA ILE A 211 -3.97 -13.38 15.28
C ILE A 211 -5.37 -13.98 15.48
N LEU A 212 -6.42 -13.31 15.00
CA LEU A 212 -7.80 -13.81 15.06
C LEU A 212 -8.19 -14.61 13.83
N GLU A 213 -7.42 -14.50 12.74
CA GLU A 213 -7.69 -15.22 11.51
C GLU A 213 -7.13 -16.65 11.56
N PRO A 214 -7.71 -17.59 10.81
CA PRO A 214 -7.13 -18.91 10.65
C PRO A 214 -5.69 -18.85 10.16
N PHE A 215 -4.87 -19.78 10.67
CA PHE A 215 -3.56 -20.04 10.11
C PHE A 215 -3.72 -20.60 8.70
N LEU A 216 -3.08 -19.96 7.73
CA LEU A 216 -2.99 -20.45 6.36
C LEU A 216 -1.76 -21.36 6.29
N ASP A 217 -1.96 -22.65 6.10
CA ASP A 217 -0.85 -23.59 5.84
C ASP A 217 -0.15 -23.20 4.52
N ASP A 218 1.10 -23.61 4.30
CA ASP A 218 1.90 -23.29 3.08
C ASP A 218 1.20 -23.65 1.74
N ASN A 219 0.15 -24.49 1.78
CA ASN A 219 -0.65 -24.90 0.62
C ASN A 219 -1.91 -24.04 0.40
N GLU A 220 -2.30 -23.20 1.36
CA GLU A 220 -3.44 -22.29 1.28
C GLU A 220 -2.94 -20.89 0.93
N THR A 221 -3.17 -20.46 -0.31
CA THR A 221 -2.88 -19.10 -0.75
C THR A 221 -4.12 -18.23 -0.54
N ASP A 222 -3.92 -17.01 -0.05
CA ASP A 222 -4.99 -16.01 0.04
C ASP A 222 -5.68 -15.87 -1.33
N ILE A 223 -7.00 -16.07 -1.32
CA ILE A 223 -7.84 -16.09 -2.52
C ILE A 223 -7.76 -14.73 -3.25
N SER A 224 -7.56 -13.64 -2.52
CA SER A 224 -7.37 -12.29 -3.06
C SER A 224 -6.10 -12.21 -3.91
N LEU A 225 -5.00 -12.83 -3.45
CA LEU A 225 -3.73 -12.88 -4.19
C LEU A 225 -3.86 -13.74 -5.45
N ILE A 226 -4.57 -14.88 -5.36
CA ILE A 226 -4.89 -15.70 -6.53
C ILE A 226 -5.69 -14.89 -7.55
N ALA A 227 -6.69 -14.12 -7.10
CA ALA A 227 -7.53 -13.29 -7.95
C ALA A 227 -6.72 -12.19 -8.65
N ILE A 228 -5.86 -11.45 -7.92
CA ILE A 228 -4.96 -10.44 -8.50
C ILE A 228 -4.05 -11.07 -9.56
N ASN A 229 -3.41 -12.20 -9.24
CA ASN A 229 -2.52 -12.89 -10.18
C ASN A 229 -3.25 -13.31 -11.46
N LYS A 230 -4.47 -13.85 -11.35
CA LYS A 230 -5.28 -14.21 -12.52
C LYS A 230 -5.66 -12.97 -13.32
N TRP A 231 -6.19 -11.95 -12.66
CA TRP A 231 -6.66 -10.71 -13.27
C TRP A 231 -5.54 -9.97 -14.01
N ALA A 232 -4.39 -9.77 -13.37
CA ALA A 232 -3.24 -9.07 -13.93
C ALA A 232 -2.56 -9.82 -15.10
N ASN A 233 -2.74 -11.14 -15.20
CA ASN A 233 -2.25 -11.93 -16.32
C ASN A 233 -3.25 -12.03 -17.51
N MET A 234 -4.43 -11.40 -17.41
CA MET A 234 -5.33 -11.32 -18.57
C MET A 234 -4.76 -10.35 -19.60
N GLU A 235 -4.67 -10.78 -20.86
CA GLU A 235 -4.12 -9.95 -21.95
C GLU A 235 -4.84 -8.61 -22.08
N VAL A 236 -6.18 -8.62 -21.97
CA VAL A 236 -7.01 -7.41 -22.02
C VAL A 236 -6.70 -6.43 -20.88
N VAL A 237 -6.35 -6.94 -19.70
CA VAL A 237 -5.97 -6.11 -18.54
C VAL A 237 -4.60 -5.51 -18.77
N GLN A 238 -3.62 -6.30 -19.21
CA GLN A 238 -2.28 -5.79 -19.51
C GLN A 238 -2.28 -4.74 -20.61
N GLN A 239 -3.09 -4.92 -21.66
CA GLN A 239 -3.29 -3.92 -22.71
C GLN A 239 -3.88 -2.62 -22.15
N ALA A 240 -4.93 -2.71 -21.32
CA ALA A 240 -5.56 -1.53 -20.72
C ALA A 240 -4.66 -0.80 -19.71
N LEU A 241 -3.80 -1.53 -19.01
CA LEU A 241 -2.76 -0.98 -18.14
C LEU A 241 -1.50 -0.55 -18.90
N ASN A 242 -1.49 -0.60 -20.24
CA ASN A 242 -0.34 -0.27 -21.07
C ASN A 242 0.97 -0.96 -20.63
N VAL A 243 0.87 -2.23 -20.21
CA VAL A 243 2.02 -3.04 -19.79
C VAL A 243 2.90 -3.33 -20.99
N GLN A 244 4.21 -3.11 -20.84
CA GLN A 244 5.19 -3.37 -21.89
C GLN A 244 5.31 -4.88 -22.15
N GLN A 245 4.80 -5.31 -23.30
CA GLN A 245 4.82 -6.72 -23.70
C GLN A 245 6.26 -7.25 -23.83
N GLY A 246 6.47 -8.47 -23.30
CA GLY A 246 7.74 -9.19 -23.36
C GLY A 246 8.76 -8.82 -22.29
N MET A 247 8.53 -7.78 -21.48
CA MET A 247 9.46 -7.37 -20.41
C MET A 247 9.19 -8.06 -19.07
N VAL A 248 7.91 -8.31 -18.77
CA VAL A 248 7.48 -9.12 -17.62
C VAL A 248 6.84 -10.38 -18.19
N GLY A 249 7.40 -11.54 -17.84
CA GLY A 249 6.95 -12.82 -18.40
C GLY A 249 5.56 -13.22 -17.91
N LYS A 250 5.46 -13.54 -16.63
CA LYS A 250 4.19 -13.77 -15.93
C LYS A 250 4.15 -12.81 -14.76
N PHE A 251 3.05 -12.07 -14.62
CA PHE A 251 2.85 -11.23 -13.45
C PHE A 251 2.73 -12.12 -12.21
N GLU A 252 3.47 -11.76 -11.17
CA GLU A 252 3.36 -12.32 -9.83
C GLU A 252 3.14 -11.15 -8.86
N GLU A 253 2.07 -11.25 -8.08
CA GLU A 253 1.71 -10.24 -7.08
C GLU A 253 2.83 -10.06 -6.05
N GLN A 254 3.50 -11.15 -5.66
CA GLN A 254 4.65 -11.12 -4.77
C GLN A 254 5.85 -11.81 -5.42
N ASN A 255 6.98 -11.10 -5.48
CA ASN A 255 8.23 -11.65 -5.95
C ASN A 255 9.10 -12.19 -4.80
N SER A 256 9.13 -13.52 -4.67
CA SER A 256 9.90 -14.23 -3.63
C SER A 256 11.42 -14.07 -3.71
N THR A 257 11.94 -13.58 -4.85
CA THR A 257 13.37 -13.30 -5.03
C THR A 257 13.81 -11.94 -4.48
N LEU A 258 12.85 -11.13 -4.03
CA LEU A 258 13.07 -9.84 -3.35
C LEU A 258 12.64 -9.95 -1.87
N HIS A 259 11.57 -10.68 -1.61
CA HIS A 259 10.85 -10.75 -0.33
C HIS A 259 11.71 -11.07 0.89
N TYR A 260 11.48 -10.32 1.99
CA TYR A 260 12.28 -10.37 3.20
C TYR A 260 12.23 -11.75 3.87
N LYS A 261 13.39 -12.25 4.26
CA LYS A 261 13.50 -13.51 5.00
C LYS A 261 14.17 -13.24 6.34
N LYS A 262 13.43 -13.44 7.44
CA LYS A 262 13.95 -13.25 8.81
C LYS A 262 15.25 -14.03 8.98
N GLY A 263 16.28 -13.37 9.50
CA GLY A 263 17.61 -13.94 9.72
C GLY A 263 18.49 -14.06 8.47
N LYS A 264 18.04 -13.55 7.31
CA LYS A 264 18.87 -13.36 6.11
C LYS A 264 19.24 -11.89 5.97
N ASN A 265 20.39 -11.65 5.34
CA ASN A 265 20.85 -10.31 4.99
C ASN A 265 20.47 -9.93 3.56
N ASP A 266 20.16 -10.91 2.72
CA ASP A 266 19.89 -10.74 1.30
C ASP A 266 19.14 -11.92 0.69
N THR A 267 18.75 -11.72 -0.57
CA THR A 267 18.29 -12.69 -1.55
C THR A 267 19.18 -12.62 -2.79
N ILE A 268 18.83 -13.39 -3.83
CA ILE A 268 19.55 -13.34 -5.10
C ILE A 268 19.50 -11.94 -5.77
N TYR A 269 18.43 -11.16 -5.57
CA TYR A 269 18.24 -9.87 -6.23
C TYR A 269 18.07 -8.68 -5.26
N TYR A 270 18.04 -8.90 -3.95
CA TYR A 270 17.78 -7.83 -2.99
C TYR A 270 18.57 -7.96 -1.69
N ALA A 271 19.31 -6.91 -1.30
CA ALA A 271 20.03 -6.83 -0.02
C ALA A 271 19.29 -5.99 1.03
N TYR A 272 19.11 -6.53 2.23
CA TYR A 272 18.45 -5.88 3.38
C TYR A 272 19.43 -5.01 4.20
N ASP A 273 20.09 -4.06 3.52
CA ASP A 273 21.23 -3.30 4.03
C ASP A 273 20.90 -2.19 5.05
N ILE A 274 19.63 -1.91 5.32
CA ILE A 274 19.20 -1.00 6.39
C ILE A 274 18.64 -1.82 7.55
N PHE A 275 19.37 -1.83 8.67
CA PHE A 275 18.91 -2.55 9.87
C PHE A 275 17.76 -1.81 10.59
N SER A 276 17.82 -0.49 10.61
CA SER A 276 16.83 0.36 11.29
C SER A 276 16.70 1.70 10.58
N SER A 277 15.46 2.11 10.28
CA SER A 277 15.12 3.41 9.72
C SER A 277 14.90 4.48 10.80
N TYR A 278 15.02 4.14 12.09
CA TYR A 278 14.87 5.08 13.22
C TYR A 278 15.69 6.37 13.03
N SER A 279 16.93 6.27 12.54
CA SER A 279 17.79 7.43 12.34
C SER A 279 17.22 8.42 11.31
N TYR A 280 16.46 7.95 10.33
CA TYR A 280 15.78 8.79 9.35
C TYR A 280 14.56 9.47 9.96
N HIS A 281 13.75 8.76 10.77
CA HIS A 281 12.66 9.39 11.55
C HIS A 281 13.20 10.50 12.45
N LYS A 282 14.31 10.27 13.15
CA LYS A 282 14.97 11.26 14.01
C LYS A 282 15.48 12.48 13.23
N LYS A 283 15.94 12.31 11.99
CA LYS A 283 16.32 13.44 11.13
C LYS A 283 15.10 14.19 10.60
N LEU A 284 14.04 13.47 10.23
CA LEU A 284 12.78 14.05 9.80
C LEU A 284 12.12 14.91 10.90
N SER A 285 12.32 14.58 12.17
CA SER A 285 11.81 15.40 13.29
C SER A 285 12.48 16.78 13.42
N THR A 286 13.52 17.06 12.63
CA THR A 286 14.14 18.38 12.51
C THR A 286 13.55 19.22 11.37
N LYS A 287 12.62 18.66 10.58
CA LYS A 287 11.97 19.31 9.44
C LYS A 287 10.54 19.75 9.81
N SER A 288 9.97 20.67 9.03
CA SER A 288 8.51 20.90 9.03
C SER A 288 7.83 19.71 8.34
N CYS A 289 7.57 18.64 9.09
CA CYS A 289 7.15 17.34 8.59
C CYS A 289 6.09 16.73 9.50
N ARG A 290 5.09 16.07 8.90
CA ARG A 290 4.01 15.38 9.61
C ARG A 290 4.10 13.88 9.39
N ALA A 291 4.19 13.12 10.47
CA ALA A 291 4.17 11.66 10.43
C ALA A 291 2.82 11.14 10.92
N LEU A 292 2.15 10.30 10.13
CA LEU A 292 1.08 9.44 10.61
C LEU A 292 1.60 8.01 10.64
N ILE A 293 1.65 7.41 11.83
CA ILE A 293 2.05 6.02 12.02
C ILE A 293 0.86 5.31 12.65
N PHE A 294 0.45 4.17 12.11
CA PHE A 294 -0.62 3.40 12.72
C PHE A 294 -0.41 1.90 12.56
N SER A 295 -0.94 1.13 13.49
CA SER A 295 -0.80 -0.32 13.53
C SER A 295 -2.15 -0.99 13.81
N GLY A 296 -2.36 -2.18 13.26
CA GLY A 296 -3.41 -3.05 13.75
C GLY A 296 -3.05 -3.57 15.14
N ASP A 297 -4.01 -3.58 16.07
CA ASP A 297 -3.78 -4.12 17.41
C ASP A 297 -3.78 -5.67 17.47
N HIS A 298 -4.12 -6.35 16.35
CA HIS A 298 -4.05 -7.80 16.18
C HIS A 298 -2.90 -8.24 15.23
N ASP A 299 -2.00 -7.32 14.86
CA ASP A 299 -0.79 -7.59 14.06
C ASP A 299 0.32 -8.21 14.93
N LEU A 300 0.71 -9.45 14.63
CA LEU A 300 1.87 -10.12 15.24
C LEU A 300 3.10 -10.11 14.32
N THR A 301 2.96 -9.71 13.05
CA THR A 301 4.07 -9.51 12.12
C THR A 301 4.96 -8.37 12.62
N PHE A 302 4.44 -7.16 12.79
CA PHE A 302 5.15 -6.04 13.44
C PHE A 302 4.24 -5.42 14.51
N PRO A 303 4.23 -5.99 15.74
CA PRO A 303 3.32 -5.55 16.78
C PRO A 303 3.44 -4.07 17.11
N TYR A 304 2.30 -3.48 17.45
CA TYR A 304 2.19 -2.09 17.93
C TYR A 304 3.20 -1.78 19.05
N VAL A 305 3.53 -2.78 19.88
CA VAL A 305 4.50 -2.68 20.98
C VAL A 305 5.90 -2.26 20.48
N GLY A 306 6.40 -2.83 19.39
CA GLY A 306 7.69 -2.45 18.80
C GLY A 306 7.66 -1.02 18.27
N VAL A 307 6.52 -0.63 17.69
CA VAL A 307 6.28 0.72 17.17
C VAL A 307 6.30 1.77 18.28
N GLU A 308 5.59 1.52 19.37
CA GLU A 308 5.60 2.39 20.57
C GLU A 308 7.01 2.54 21.16
N GLN A 309 7.78 1.45 21.22
CA GLN A 309 9.14 1.49 21.78
C GLN A 309 10.04 2.43 20.98
N TRP A 310 10.04 2.37 19.63
CA TRP A 310 10.92 3.26 18.85
C TRP A 310 10.38 4.69 18.80
N ILE A 311 9.06 4.91 18.81
CA ILE A 311 8.46 6.25 18.91
C ILE A 311 8.86 6.90 20.22
N SER A 312 8.75 6.17 21.33
CA SER A 312 9.18 6.63 22.66
C SER A 312 10.65 7.06 22.66
N SER A 313 11.51 6.30 21.95
CA SER A 313 12.94 6.63 21.84
C SER A 313 13.26 7.89 21.00
N LEU A 314 12.28 8.47 20.28
CA LEU A 314 12.45 9.79 19.66
C LEU A 314 12.40 10.94 20.69
N ASN A 315 11.89 10.68 21.89
CA ASN A 315 11.76 11.66 22.98
C ASN A 315 11.02 12.94 22.55
N LEU A 316 9.88 12.75 21.87
CA LEU A 316 8.97 13.82 21.46
C LEU A 316 8.06 14.21 22.63
N GLU A 317 7.62 15.47 22.67
CA GLU A 317 6.65 15.93 23.66
C GLU A 317 5.24 15.43 23.28
N VAL A 318 4.48 14.98 24.27
CA VAL A 318 3.08 14.57 24.07
C VAL A 318 2.22 15.82 24.01
N GLU A 319 1.69 16.12 22.83
CA GLU A 319 0.76 17.23 22.60
C GLU A 319 -0.67 16.84 22.99
N ALA A 320 -1.10 15.63 22.66
CA ALA A 320 -2.37 15.05 23.10
C ALA A 320 -2.15 13.60 23.54
N PRO A 321 -2.63 13.20 24.73
CA PRO A 321 -2.41 11.86 25.28
C PRO A 321 -3.21 10.80 24.52
N TRP A 322 -3.03 9.54 24.93
CA TRP A 322 -3.73 8.38 24.36
C TRP A 322 -5.25 8.51 24.50
N GLU A 323 -5.93 8.78 23.40
CA GLU A 323 -7.37 9.05 23.35
C GLU A 323 -8.07 8.20 22.28
N PRO A 324 -9.32 7.77 22.52
CA PRO A 324 -10.07 7.01 21.54
C PRO A 324 -10.49 7.89 20.35
N PHE A 325 -10.39 7.35 19.14
CA PHE A 325 -11.08 7.88 17.98
C PHE A 325 -12.31 7.03 17.65
N TYR A 326 -13.34 7.66 17.08
CA TYR A 326 -14.63 7.02 16.88
C TYR A 326 -15.01 6.94 15.40
N VAL A 327 -15.58 5.81 15.01
CA VAL A 327 -16.17 5.55 13.70
C VAL A 327 -17.54 4.92 13.94
N ASP A 328 -18.59 5.47 13.32
CA ASP A 328 -19.97 4.99 13.49
C ASP A 328 -20.42 4.87 14.97
N ASN A 329 -20.03 5.85 15.81
CA ASN A 329 -20.27 5.87 17.26
C ASN A 329 -19.68 4.65 18.02
N GLN A 330 -18.69 3.98 17.44
CA GLN A 330 -17.89 2.94 18.09
C GLN A 330 -16.44 3.40 18.17
N VAL A 331 -15.71 2.93 19.18
CA VAL A 331 -14.26 3.14 19.25
C VAL A 331 -13.64 2.42 18.06
N GLY A 332 -13.04 3.17 17.13
CA GLY A 332 -12.27 2.63 16.00
C GLY A 332 -10.85 2.26 16.40
N GLY A 333 -10.35 2.88 17.47
CA GLY A 333 -9.01 2.68 17.99
C GLY A 333 -8.60 3.84 18.90
N TYR A 334 -7.30 4.01 19.08
CA TYR A 334 -6.74 5.04 19.95
C TYR A 334 -5.57 5.74 19.28
N LEU A 335 -5.31 6.99 19.64
CA LEU A 335 -4.19 7.76 19.13
C LEU A 335 -3.50 8.60 20.20
N THR A 336 -2.20 8.83 20.03
CA THR A 336 -1.42 9.86 20.74
C THR A 336 -0.87 10.83 19.71
N LYS A 337 -0.88 12.14 20.03
CA LYS A 337 -0.22 13.16 19.22
C LYS A 337 1.04 13.64 19.93
N TYR A 338 2.12 13.69 19.16
CA TYR A 338 3.41 14.20 19.58
C TYR A 338 3.80 15.40 18.74
N ALA A 339 4.47 16.37 19.35
CA ALA A 339 4.98 17.55 18.68
C ALA A 339 6.44 17.83 19.06
N LEU A 340 7.19 18.41 18.12
CA LEU A 340 8.53 18.95 18.37
C LEU A 340 8.81 20.07 17.35
N ASN A 341 8.83 21.32 17.81
CA ASN A 341 8.97 22.49 16.92
C ASN A 341 7.91 22.45 15.80
N ASN A 342 8.33 22.34 14.53
CA ASN A 342 7.44 22.25 13.36
C ASN A 342 7.16 20.81 12.91
N TYR A 343 7.62 19.81 13.67
CA TYR A 343 7.33 18.41 13.43
C TYR A 343 6.15 17.95 14.27
N SER A 344 5.28 17.13 13.68
CA SER A 344 4.27 16.39 14.43
C SER A 344 4.25 14.92 14.05
N LEU A 345 3.96 14.05 15.02
CA LEU A 345 3.74 12.64 14.83
C LEU A 345 2.42 12.26 15.49
N THR A 346 1.50 11.69 14.71
CA THR A 346 0.33 11.00 15.25
C THR A 346 0.60 9.51 15.20
N TYR A 347 0.53 8.85 16.35
CA TYR A 347 0.55 7.40 16.44
C TYR A 347 -0.86 6.89 16.74
N ALA A 348 -1.31 5.84 16.05
CA ALA A 348 -2.60 5.22 16.31
C ALA A 348 -2.55 3.68 16.33
N THR A 349 -3.42 3.06 17.12
CA THR A 349 -3.79 1.66 16.97
C THR A 349 -5.20 1.56 16.43
N VAL A 350 -5.46 0.60 15.54
CA VAL A 350 -6.78 0.34 14.98
C VAL A 350 -7.34 -0.95 15.56
N LYS A 351 -8.48 -0.84 16.23
CA LYS A 351 -9.04 -1.91 17.06
C LYS A 351 -9.65 -3.03 16.24
N GLY A 352 -9.09 -4.22 16.36
CA GLY A 352 -9.46 -5.44 15.64
C GLY A 352 -8.87 -5.51 14.22
N ALA A 353 -7.86 -4.71 13.90
CA ALA A 353 -7.15 -4.78 12.64
C ALA A 353 -5.89 -5.65 12.76
N GLY A 354 -5.58 -6.41 11.71
CA GLY A 354 -4.28 -7.05 11.53
C GLY A 354 -3.25 -6.13 10.87
N HIS A 355 -2.23 -6.74 10.26
CA HIS A 355 -1.09 -6.11 9.61
C HIS A 355 -1.49 -5.14 8.50
N VAL A 356 -2.38 -5.60 7.60
CA VAL A 356 -2.96 -4.77 6.55
C VAL A 356 -4.21 -4.06 7.06
N VAL A 357 -4.00 -2.98 7.81
CA VAL A 357 -5.10 -2.23 8.46
C VAL A 357 -6.17 -1.78 7.47
N ASP A 358 -5.76 -1.32 6.29
CA ASP A 358 -6.66 -0.91 5.21
C ASP A 358 -7.59 -2.04 4.74
N TYR A 359 -7.12 -3.28 4.76
CA TYR A 359 -7.90 -4.46 4.41
C TYR A 359 -8.86 -4.86 5.54
N TYR A 360 -8.37 -4.95 6.79
CA TYR A 360 -9.18 -5.44 7.91
C TYR A 360 -10.20 -4.42 8.43
N LYS A 361 -9.84 -3.12 8.39
CA LYS A 361 -10.63 -2.00 8.95
C LYS A 361 -10.61 -0.78 8.02
N PRO A 362 -11.17 -0.90 6.80
CA PRO A 362 -11.08 0.14 5.77
C PRO A 362 -11.72 1.47 6.18
N LYS A 363 -12.81 1.46 6.95
CA LYS A 363 -13.47 2.67 7.43
C LYS A 363 -12.61 3.42 8.45
N GLU A 364 -12.05 2.68 9.40
CA GLU A 364 -11.19 3.22 10.45
C GLU A 364 -9.88 3.75 9.86
N SER A 365 -9.28 3.01 8.94
CA SER A 365 -8.09 3.48 8.22
C SER A 365 -8.39 4.77 7.45
N PHE A 366 -9.49 4.82 6.69
CA PHE A 366 -9.91 6.02 5.96
C PHE A 366 -10.03 7.25 6.87
N VAL A 367 -10.58 7.11 8.07
CA VAL A 367 -10.67 8.19 9.06
C VAL A 367 -9.28 8.68 9.48
N LEU A 368 -8.30 7.80 9.68
CA LEU A 368 -6.92 8.20 10.02
C LEU A 368 -6.28 9.03 8.89
N TYR A 369 -6.45 8.63 7.63
CA TYR A 369 -5.97 9.41 6.49
C TYR A 369 -6.64 10.79 6.41
N VAL A 370 -7.93 10.89 6.73
CA VAL A 370 -8.63 12.19 6.81
C VAL A 370 -8.08 13.05 7.94
N VAL A 371 -7.87 12.45 9.13
CA VAL A 371 -7.31 13.16 10.29
C VAL A 371 -5.91 13.69 9.99
N ALA A 372 -5.05 12.91 9.34
CA ALA A 372 -3.71 13.36 8.94
C ALA A 372 -3.70 14.51 7.91
N ASN A 373 -4.75 14.58 7.08
CA ASN A 373 -4.88 15.59 6.04
C ASN A 373 -5.50 16.91 6.52
N ASN A 374 -6.24 16.93 7.63
CA ASN A 374 -6.84 18.15 8.17
C ASN A 374 -5.81 18.99 8.95
N GLN A 375 -5.65 20.25 8.56
CA GLN A 375 -4.71 21.22 9.15
C GLN A 375 -5.27 21.99 10.36
N SER A 376 -6.54 21.82 10.73
CA SER A 376 -7.16 22.59 11.82
C SER A 376 -6.94 21.93 13.18
N ASN A 377 -6.15 22.60 14.04
CA ASN A 377 -5.93 22.27 15.45
C ASN A 377 -7.19 22.46 16.35
N ASN A 378 -8.37 22.65 15.77
CA ASN A 378 -9.59 22.85 16.52
C ASN A 378 -10.72 22.01 15.92
N ASP A 379 -11.45 21.39 16.84
CA ASP A 379 -12.70 20.66 16.68
C ASP A 379 -12.60 19.21 16.19
N SER A 380 -13.19 18.34 17.03
CA SER A 380 -13.72 16.99 16.77
C SER A 380 -13.39 16.37 15.41
N ILE A 381 -12.84 15.14 15.40
CA ILE A 381 -12.76 14.25 14.23
C ILE A 381 -14.00 14.52 13.37
N PRO A 382 -13.85 15.13 12.18
CA PRO A 382 -15.01 15.56 11.44
C PRO A 382 -15.88 14.34 11.22
N TYR A 383 -17.19 14.48 11.48
CA TYR A 383 -18.17 13.47 11.08
C TYR A 383 -17.93 13.22 9.60
N VAL A 384 -17.23 12.11 9.30
CA VAL A 384 -17.05 11.65 7.93
C VAL A 384 -18.45 11.22 7.53
N PRO A 385 -19.13 11.95 6.63
CA PRO A 385 -20.38 11.46 6.14
C PRO A 385 -20.03 10.14 5.46
N ILE A 386 -20.45 9.02 6.05
CA ILE A 386 -20.70 7.84 5.24
C ILE A 386 -21.63 8.38 4.16
N PHE A 387 -21.14 8.40 2.92
CA PHE A 387 -21.99 8.65 1.77
C PHE A 387 -22.98 7.48 1.72
N LYS A 388 -24.05 7.59 2.52
CA LYS A 388 -25.28 6.85 2.27
C LYS A 388 -25.70 7.32 0.90
N GLY A 389 -25.72 6.42 -0.06
CA GLY A 389 -26.09 6.66 -1.45
C GLY A 389 -27.57 7.05 -1.63
N ASP A 390 -28.12 7.83 -0.71
CA ASP A 390 -29.49 8.28 -0.70
C ASP A 390 -29.51 9.74 -1.14
N GLY A 391 -29.65 9.96 -2.45
CA GLY A 391 -29.98 11.27 -3.01
C GLY A 391 -29.11 11.76 -4.16
N TYR A 392 -28.00 11.09 -4.46
CA TYR A 392 -27.34 11.26 -5.76
C TYR A 392 -27.87 10.18 -6.70
N GLU A 393 -28.60 10.60 -7.73
CA GLU A 393 -28.84 9.79 -8.91
C GLU A 393 -27.50 9.66 -9.67
N PHE A 394 -26.54 8.92 -9.09
CA PHE A 394 -25.54 8.22 -9.88
C PHE A 394 -26.35 7.26 -10.72
N ARG A 395 -26.76 7.70 -11.93
CA ARG A 395 -27.53 6.88 -12.86
C ARG A 395 -26.90 5.51 -12.85
N SER A 396 -27.63 4.60 -12.24
CA SER A 396 -27.20 3.27 -11.88
C SER A 396 -26.37 2.71 -13.02
N ILE A 397 -25.06 2.57 -12.81
CA ILE A 397 -24.41 1.45 -13.46
C ILE A 397 -25.04 0.25 -12.75
N ARG A 398 -26.13 -0.28 -13.34
CA ARG A 398 -26.60 -1.63 -13.08
C ARG A 398 -25.48 -2.57 -13.54
N MET A 399 -24.40 -2.61 -12.78
CA MET A 399 -23.35 -3.61 -12.84
C MET A 399 -23.92 -4.84 -12.15
N LYS A 400 -24.86 -5.52 -12.84
CA LYS A 400 -24.83 -6.98 -12.84
C LYS A 400 -23.69 -7.34 -13.77
N THR A 401 -22.46 -7.24 -13.26
CA THR A 401 -21.27 -7.69 -13.97
C THR A 401 -21.28 -9.21 -13.82
N ILE A 402 -21.87 -9.89 -14.80
CA ILE A 402 -21.69 -11.32 -14.98
C ILE A 402 -20.49 -11.41 -15.93
N LEU A 403 -19.30 -11.57 -15.37
CA LEU A 403 -18.14 -12.05 -16.13
C LEU A 403 -18.17 -13.58 -16.03
N MET A 404 -18.52 -14.25 -17.12
CA MET A 404 -18.13 -15.65 -17.28
C MET A 404 -16.84 -15.67 -18.10
N SER A 405 -15.77 -16.02 -17.40
CA SER A 405 -14.43 -16.29 -17.91
C SER A 405 -14.43 -17.52 -18.83
N GLN A 406 -13.44 -17.58 -19.73
CA GLN A 406 -12.99 -18.71 -20.55
C GLN A 406 -14.01 -19.37 -21.52
N ASP A 407 -15.23 -19.67 -21.08
CA ASP A 407 -16.30 -20.27 -21.88
C ASP A 407 -16.60 -19.46 -23.14
N LEU A 408 -16.45 -18.13 -23.06
CA LEU A 408 -16.69 -17.18 -24.14
C LEU A 408 -15.66 -17.31 -25.29
N TRP A 409 -14.42 -17.70 -24.99
CA TRP A 409 -13.39 -17.94 -26.00
C TRP A 409 -13.47 -19.36 -26.57
N ASP A 410 -13.84 -20.35 -25.75
CA ASP A 410 -14.06 -21.74 -26.19
C ASP A 410 -15.35 -21.91 -27.02
N LEU A 411 -16.38 -21.09 -26.78
CA LEU A 411 -17.58 -20.99 -27.63
C LEU A 411 -17.33 -20.31 -28.98
N VAL A 412 -16.41 -19.35 -29.03
CA VAL A 412 -16.10 -18.59 -30.26
C VAL A 412 -15.13 -19.34 -31.16
N SER A 413 -14.22 -20.14 -30.59
CA SER A 413 -13.28 -20.97 -31.35
C SER A 413 -13.93 -22.22 -31.95
N ASN A 414 -15.01 -22.74 -31.33
CA ASN A 414 -15.84 -23.81 -31.88
C ASN A 414 -17.05 -23.25 -32.63
N ARG A 415 -16.87 -22.91 -33.91
CA ARG A 415 -17.87 -22.36 -34.83
C ARG A 415 -19.28 -22.96 -34.66
N LEU A 416 -20.16 -22.27 -33.95
CA LEU A 416 -21.60 -22.53 -33.94
C LEU A 416 -22.36 -21.50 -34.79
N ASP A 417 -23.50 -21.97 -35.28
CA ASP A 417 -24.29 -21.45 -36.40
C ASP A 417 -24.88 -20.04 -36.15
N GLU A 418 -25.06 -19.26 -37.22
CA GLU A 418 -25.17 -17.78 -37.20
C GLU A 418 -26.46 -17.17 -36.61
N ASN A 419 -27.39 -17.97 -36.07
CA ASN A 419 -28.77 -17.52 -35.81
C ASN A 419 -29.15 -17.29 -34.33
N ASP A 420 -28.20 -17.23 -33.39
CA ASP A 420 -28.54 -17.18 -31.96
C ASP A 420 -28.54 -15.77 -31.31
N ARG A 421 -29.51 -15.54 -30.42
CA ARG A 421 -29.70 -14.32 -29.60
C ARG A 421 -28.48 -14.00 -28.72
N ASP A 422 -27.60 -14.98 -28.53
CA ASP A 422 -26.36 -14.85 -27.75
C ASP A 422 -25.35 -13.90 -28.40
N ARG A 423 -25.32 -13.72 -29.73
CA ARG A 423 -24.34 -12.81 -30.38
C ARG A 423 -24.61 -11.33 -30.07
N THR A 424 -25.87 -10.92 -29.90
CA THR A 424 -26.23 -9.55 -29.49
C THR A 424 -25.89 -9.32 -28.02
N ARG A 425 -26.11 -10.33 -27.18
CA ARG A 425 -25.75 -10.30 -25.75
C ARG A 425 -24.24 -10.22 -25.54
N LEU A 426 -23.46 -10.93 -26.36
CA LEU A 426 -21.99 -10.93 -26.37
C LEU A 426 -21.41 -9.60 -26.89
N ARG A 427 -22.01 -9.00 -27.93
CA ARG A 427 -21.64 -7.63 -28.39
C ARG A 427 -21.92 -6.57 -27.33
N ASP A 428 -23.03 -6.69 -26.61
CA ASP A 428 -23.38 -5.80 -25.50
C ASP A 428 -22.47 -5.99 -24.29
N HIS A 429 -21.96 -7.20 -24.04
CA HIS A 429 -20.93 -7.46 -23.02
C HIS A 429 -19.59 -6.82 -23.39
N ARG A 430 -19.10 -7.05 -24.62
CA ARG A 430 -17.87 -6.41 -25.12
C ARG A 430 -17.91 -4.88 -25.04
N ARG A 431 -19.04 -4.25 -25.39
CA ARG A 431 -19.23 -2.79 -25.28
C ARG A 431 -19.24 -2.28 -23.83
N LYS A 432 -19.65 -3.12 -22.87
CA LYS A 432 -19.63 -2.77 -21.44
C LYS A 432 -18.23 -2.91 -20.87
N ASP A 433 -17.49 -3.92 -21.29
CA ASP A 433 -16.09 -4.12 -20.91
C ASP A 433 -15.21 -3.01 -21.48
N GLU A 434 -15.36 -2.66 -22.77
CA GLU A 434 -14.71 -1.50 -23.39
C GLU A 434 -15.03 -0.20 -22.65
N ARG A 435 -16.21 -0.06 -22.02
CA ARG A 435 -16.60 1.14 -21.28
C ARG A 435 -15.99 1.21 -19.87
N VAL A 436 -15.85 0.08 -19.18
CA VAL A 436 -15.15 0.02 -17.89
C VAL A 436 -13.66 0.23 -18.10
N LEU A 437 -13.09 -0.44 -19.09
CA LEU A 437 -11.70 -0.25 -19.49
C LEU A 437 -11.46 1.17 -20.00
N SER A 438 -12.40 1.80 -20.72
CA SER A 438 -12.29 3.22 -21.09
C SER A 438 -12.39 4.16 -19.90
N ILE A 439 -13.06 3.80 -18.80
CA ILE A 439 -13.09 4.61 -17.58
C ILE A 439 -11.76 4.50 -16.84
N ILE A 440 -11.17 3.30 -16.80
CA ILE A 440 -9.80 3.10 -16.29
C ILE A 440 -8.81 3.90 -17.17
N GLN A 441 -8.93 3.82 -18.49
CA GLN A 441 -8.11 4.55 -19.45
C GLN A 441 -8.35 6.07 -19.40
N GLN A 442 -9.58 6.55 -19.19
CA GLN A 442 -9.86 7.98 -18.99
C GLN A 442 -9.36 8.48 -17.62
N GLY A 443 -9.25 7.58 -16.64
CA GLY A 443 -8.60 7.80 -15.35
C GLY A 443 -7.07 7.75 -15.40
N VAL A 444 -6.51 7.57 -16.59
CA VAL A 444 -5.10 7.35 -16.89
C VAL A 444 -4.79 8.16 -18.14
N ASP A 445 -4.50 9.46 -18.04
CA ASP A 445 -4.14 10.30 -19.20
C ASP A 445 -3.13 9.52 -20.09
N ASP A 446 -3.46 9.28 -21.36
CA ASP A 446 -2.61 8.51 -22.29
C ASP A 446 -1.19 9.13 -22.41
N GLU A 447 -1.04 10.43 -22.13
CA GLU A 447 0.28 11.11 -22.05
C GLU A 447 1.12 10.68 -20.83
N VAL A 448 0.50 10.38 -19.69
CA VAL A 448 1.19 10.03 -18.44
C VAL A 448 1.86 8.67 -18.57
N PHE A 449 1.19 7.69 -19.18
CA PHE A 449 1.74 6.33 -19.33
C PHE A 449 2.79 6.21 -20.44
N HIS A 450 2.60 6.90 -21.58
CA HIS A 450 3.50 6.77 -22.72
C HIS A 450 4.92 7.30 -22.42
N VAL A 451 5.03 8.27 -21.51
CA VAL A 451 6.30 8.92 -21.15
C VAL A 451 7.02 8.19 -20.00
N LEU A 452 6.29 7.56 -19.08
CA LEU A 452 6.87 6.81 -17.96
C LEU A 452 7.46 5.46 -18.37
N GLN A 453 7.10 4.96 -19.54
CA GLN A 453 7.77 3.82 -20.15
C GLN A 453 9.24 4.09 -20.47
N GLN A 454 9.84 5.30 -20.42
CA GLN A 454 11.17 5.54 -21.04
C GLN A 454 12.39 6.02 -20.20
N PRO A 455 12.39 6.28 -18.88
CA PRO A 455 13.59 6.86 -18.27
C PRO A 455 14.51 5.81 -17.58
N PRO A 456 15.85 5.82 -17.84
CA PRO A 456 16.81 4.91 -17.20
C PRO A 456 17.01 5.19 -15.69
N CYS A 457 17.49 4.18 -14.95
CA CYS A 457 17.83 4.27 -13.53
C CYS A 457 19.29 4.69 -13.33
N LEU A 458 19.55 5.56 -12.35
CA LEU A 458 20.88 6.06 -12.03
C LEU A 458 21.48 5.25 -10.87
N ALA A 459 21.79 3.98 -11.10
CA ALA A 459 22.72 3.28 -10.21
C ALA A 459 24.17 3.37 -10.73
N GLN A 460 24.39 3.40 -12.05
CA GLN A 460 25.69 3.62 -12.69
C GLN A 460 25.50 4.19 -14.12
N PRO A 461 26.48 4.89 -14.71
CA PRO A 461 26.42 5.28 -16.12
C PRO A 461 26.29 4.02 -17.00
N GLY A 462 25.14 3.83 -17.66
CA GLY A 462 24.91 2.73 -18.62
C GLY A 462 23.86 1.69 -18.22
N ILE A 463 23.14 1.84 -17.10
CA ILE A 463 22.08 0.91 -16.65
C ILE A 463 20.69 1.46 -17.04
N SER A 464 19.86 0.66 -17.71
CA SER A 464 18.47 1.00 -18.11
C SER A 464 17.48 0.15 -17.32
N CYS A 465 16.68 0.77 -16.45
CA CYS A 465 15.52 0.12 -15.82
C CYS A 465 14.29 1.01 -15.98
N ARG A 466 13.11 0.40 -16.12
CA ARG A 466 11.83 1.09 -16.35
C ARG A 466 10.81 0.65 -15.30
N TRP A 467 10.23 1.62 -14.61
CA TRP A 467 9.16 1.39 -13.62
C TRP A 467 7.84 1.23 -14.37
N SER A 468 7.07 0.18 -14.08
CA SER A 468 5.67 0.14 -14.47
C SER A 468 4.86 0.74 -13.34
N ILE A 469 4.01 1.69 -13.68
CA ILE A 469 3.28 2.49 -12.72
C ILE A 469 1.84 2.31 -13.04
N MET A 470 1.04 1.91 -12.08
CA MET A 470 -0.39 2.05 -12.20
C MET A 470 -0.80 3.34 -11.49
N VAL A 471 -0.74 4.45 -12.25
CA VAL A 471 -1.21 5.74 -11.75
C VAL A 471 -2.73 5.72 -11.84
N ILE A 472 -3.45 5.70 -10.71
CA ILE A 472 -4.86 6.09 -10.72
C ILE A 472 -4.96 7.48 -10.10
N LEU A 473 -4.79 8.50 -10.94
CA LEU A 473 -5.05 9.87 -10.52
C LEU A 473 -6.53 10.00 -10.19
N LYS A 474 -6.84 10.80 -9.18
CA LYS A 474 -8.22 11.24 -8.96
C LYS A 474 -8.58 12.17 -10.11
N PHE A 475 -9.38 11.69 -11.05
CA PHE A 475 -10.02 12.56 -12.03
C PHE A 475 -11.26 13.18 -11.37
N GLU A 476 -11.40 14.50 -11.46
CA GLU A 476 -12.75 15.05 -11.48
C GLU A 476 -13.47 14.36 -12.63
N LEU A 477 -14.57 13.68 -12.35
CA LEU A 477 -15.68 13.66 -13.30
C LEU A 477 -16.16 15.10 -13.41
N LEU A 478 -15.38 15.93 -14.09
CA LEU A 478 -15.80 17.24 -14.56
C LEU A 478 -17.02 16.95 -15.40
N ASP A 479 -18.16 17.37 -14.86
CA ASP A 479 -19.47 17.50 -15.46
C ASP A 479 -19.38 17.30 -16.99
N TYR A 480 -19.53 16.06 -17.45
CA TYR A 480 -19.58 15.75 -18.88
C TYR A 480 -20.95 16.22 -19.38
N ARG A 481 -21.17 17.54 -19.37
CA ARG A 481 -22.07 18.21 -20.31
C ARG A 481 -21.35 18.30 -21.63
N VAL A 482 -21.08 17.16 -22.24
CA VAL A 482 -20.70 17.10 -23.65
C VAL A 482 -21.95 16.78 -24.45
N TYR A 483 -22.54 17.86 -24.93
CA TYR A 483 -23.23 17.97 -26.22
C TYR A 483 -24.35 16.97 -26.51
N ASP A 484 -25.53 17.34 -26.04
CA ASP A 484 -26.82 16.98 -26.60
C ASP A 484 -27.07 17.71 -27.93
N GLU A 485 -26.34 17.34 -29.00
CA GLU A 485 -26.69 17.77 -30.38
C GLU A 485 -26.83 16.64 -31.41
N THR A 486 -26.63 15.38 -31.03
CA THR A 486 -26.78 14.23 -31.96
C THR A 486 -28.08 13.43 -31.79
N LEU A 487 -29.12 14.04 -31.19
CA LEU A 487 -30.50 13.51 -31.20
C LEU A 487 -31.48 14.34 -32.05
N LYS A 488 -30.96 15.10 -33.03
CA LYS A 488 -31.74 15.63 -34.16
C LYS A 488 -31.27 15.05 -35.49
N GLN A 489 -31.45 13.74 -35.64
CA GLN A 489 -31.72 13.05 -36.91
C GLN A 489 -31.53 11.57 -36.66
N TYR A 490 -32.55 10.89 -36.16
CA TYR A 490 -33.06 9.63 -36.70
C TYR A 490 -34.41 9.38 -35.99
N ARG A 491 -35.38 8.98 -36.79
CA ARG A 491 -36.82 8.89 -36.50
C ARG A 491 -37.16 7.96 -35.35
#